data_AF-A0A934GH52-F1
#
_entry.id   AF-A0A934GH52-F1
#
_cell.length_a   1.000
_cell.length_b   1.000
_cell.length_c   1.000
_cell.angle_alpha   90.00
_cell.angle_beta   90.00
_cell.angle_gamma   90.00
#
_symmetry.space_group_name_H-M   'P 1'
#
loop_
_entity.id
_entity.type
_entity.pdbx_description
1 polymer ?
#
loop_
_entity_poly.entity_id
_entity_poly.type
_entity_poly.pdbx_seq_one_letter_code
_entity_poly.pdbx_strand_id
1 'polypeptide(L)'
;MKIESTPLLFFRWLFIESTAHVARTWLFYIDFGLRIFSVPLLVRTFFSPWHRYWYGHPKTFDIAALFQSIFGNLMSRGIGMVLRTFFIALGLIFELFIIIIGFVFLTAWILMPFASFYLFYLGMKLFFY
;
A
#
# COMPACT_ATOMS: atom_id res chain seq x y z
N MET A 1 -16.72 -9.27 37.20
CA MET A 1 -15.82 -9.98 36.27
C MET A 1 -16.63 -11.11 35.65
N LYS A 2 -17.08 -10.99 34.40
CA LYS A 2 -17.88 -12.05 33.75
C LYS A 2 -16.94 -13.22 33.47
N ILE A 3 -17.15 -14.34 34.15
CA ILE A 3 -16.37 -15.56 33.94
C ILE A 3 -16.90 -16.17 32.63
N GLU A 4 -16.27 -15.83 31.51
CA GLU A 4 -16.53 -16.49 30.23
C GLU A 4 -15.97 -17.91 30.28
N SER A 5 -16.68 -18.88 29.71
CA SER A 5 -16.19 -20.24 29.59
C SER A 5 -14.97 -20.29 28.67
N THR A 6 -13.98 -21.12 28.98
CA THR A 6 -12.74 -21.25 28.20
C THR A 6 -12.95 -21.49 26.69
N PRO A 7 -13.99 -22.22 26.21
CA PRO A 7 -14.22 -22.37 24.77
C PRO A 7 -14.72 -21.08 24.12
N LEU A 8 -15.54 -20.29 24.82
CA LEU A 8 -16.07 -19.03 24.31
C LEU A 8 -14.92 -18.02 24.10
N LEU A 9 -14.01 -17.96 25.06
CA LEU A 9 -12.77 -17.16 24.96
C LEU A 9 -11.93 -17.57 23.76
N PHE A 10 -11.78 -18.88 23.51
CA PHE A 10 -11.04 -19.38 22.35
C PHE A 10 -11.68 -18.94 21.02
N PHE A 11 -13.00 -19.09 20.86
CA PHE A 11 -13.69 -18.67 19.63
C PHE A 11 -13.65 -17.17 19.40
N ARG A 12 -13.82 -16.39 20.48
CA ARG A 12 -13.69 -14.94 20.45
C ARG A 12 -12.28 -14.53 20.04
N TRP A 13 -11.26 -15.14 20.62
CA TRP A 13 -9.88 -14.89 20.25
C TRP A 13 -9.61 -15.23 18.78
N LEU A 14 -10.06 -16.40 18.32
CA LEU A 14 -9.78 -16.90 16.98
C LEU A 14 -10.41 -16.05 15.88
N PHE A 15 -11.71 -15.75 16.01
CA PHE A 15 -12.50 -15.10 14.94
C PHE A 15 -12.59 -13.58 15.06
N ILE A 16 -12.42 -13.01 16.25
CA ILE A 16 -12.57 -11.57 16.47
C ILE A 16 -11.22 -10.95 16.72
N GLU A 17 -10.54 -11.33 17.80
CA GLU A 17 -9.37 -10.59 18.28
C GLU A 17 -8.17 -10.78 17.36
N SER A 18 -7.85 -12.04 17.03
CA SER A 18 -6.74 -12.39 16.13
C SER A 18 -7.02 -11.96 14.70
N THR A 19 -8.22 -12.19 14.18
CA THR A 19 -8.59 -11.73 12.82
C THR A 19 -8.51 -10.22 12.70
N ALA A 20 -9.00 -9.47 13.70
CA ALA A 20 -8.86 -8.02 13.73
C ALA A 20 -7.40 -7.57 13.89
N HIS A 21 -6.57 -8.33 14.58
CA HIS A 21 -5.13 -8.07 14.66
C HIS A 21 -4.45 -8.23 13.30
N VAL A 22 -4.68 -9.35 12.60
CA VAL A 22 -4.16 -9.59 11.25
C VAL A 22 -4.62 -8.50 10.27
N ALA A 23 -5.90 -8.14 10.28
CA ALA A 23 -6.43 -7.09 9.42
C ALA A 23 -5.80 -5.72 9.72
N ARG A 24 -5.61 -5.35 10.99
CA ARG A 24 -4.93 -4.10 11.36
C ARG A 24 -3.48 -4.07 10.93
N THR A 25 -2.76 -5.17 11.12
CA THR A 25 -1.38 -5.31 10.66
C THR A 25 -1.30 -5.19 9.14
N TRP A 26 -2.23 -5.78 8.40
CA TRP A 26 -2.30 -5.64 6.95
C TRP A 26 -2.51 -4.17 6.53
N LEU A 27 -3.48 -3.46 7.13
CA LEU A 27 -3.70 -2.04 6.85
C LEU A 27 -2.48 -1.17 7.20
N PHE A 28 -1.75 -1.52 8.27
CA PHE A 28 -0.51 -0.85 8.63
C PHE A 28 0.56 -1.01 7.54
N TYR A 29 0.70 -2.20 6.95
CA TYR A 29 1.64 -2.42 5.85
C TYR A 29 1.28 -1.60 4.59
N ILE A 30 -0.01 -1.42 4.31
CA ILE A 30 -0.49 -0.56 3.21
C ILE A 30 -0.16 0.92 3.49
N ASP A 31 -0.42 1.43 4.70
CA ASP A 31 -0.04 2.80 5.04
C ASP A 31 1.49 2.99 5.00
N PHE A 32 2.23 1.97 5.43
CA PHE A 32 3.69 1.95 5.39
C PHE A 32 4.25 2.00 3.96
N GLY A 33 3.73 1.19 3.04
CA GLY A 33 4.17 1.20 1.65
C GLY A 33 3.89 2.54 0.96
N LEU A 34 2.69 3.08 1.14
CA LEU A 34 2.35 4.42 0.65
C LEU A 34 3.30 5.52 1.18
N ARG A 35 3.78 5.41 2.43
CA ARG A 35 4.74 6.35 3.03
C ARG A 35 6.16 6.17 2.53
N ILE A 36 6.67 4.94 2.43
CA ILE A 36 8.02 4.67 1.91
C ILE A 36 8.18 5.27 0.51
N PHE A 37 7.24 4.98 -0.36
CA PHE A 37 7.27 5.49 -1.74
C PHE A 37 6.75 6.92 -1.85
N SER A 38 6.32 7.53 -0.73
CA SER A 38 5.79 8.88 -0.67
C SER A 38 4.69 9.14 -1.69
N VAL A 39 3.91 8.11 -2.07
CA VAL A 39 2.95 8.16 -3.18
C VAL A 39 1.97 9.34 -3.03
N PRO A 40 1.36 9.61 -1.85
CA PRO A 40 0.45 10.75 -1.70
C PRO A 40 1.12 12.10 -1.98
N LEU A 41 2.39 12.25 -1.58
CA LEU A 41 3.18 13.45 -1.82
C LEU A 41 3.55 13.59 -3.31
N LEU A 42 3.96 12.51 -3.96
CA LEU A 42 4.33 12.51 -5.37
C LEU A 42 3.13 12.86 -6.26
N VAL A 43 1.94 12.36 -5.92
CA VAL A 43 0.69 12.72 -6.62
C VAL A 43 0.36 14.20 -6.41
N ARG A 44 0.46 14.73 -5.19
CA ARG A 44 0.22 16.16 -4.91
C ARG A 44 1.20 17.09 -5.61
N THR A 45 2.45 16.65 -5.76
CA THR A 45 3.53 17.43 -6.38
C THR A 45 3.78 17.07 -7.84
N PHE A 46 2.86 16.34 -8.48
CA PHE A 46 3.07 15.77 -9.81
C PHE A 46 3.48 16.84 -10.83
N PHE A 47 2.75 17.95 -10.87
CA PHE A 47 3.00 19.08 -11.77
C PHE A 47 3.95 20.14 -11.21
N SER A 48 4.56 19.90 -10.05
CA SER A 48 5.48 20.87 -9.44
C SER A 48 6.84 20.82 -10.15
N PRO A 49 7.51 21.97 -10.34
CA PRO A 49 8.82 22.02 -10.96
C PRO A 49 9.84 21.18 -10.18
N TRP A 50 10.77 20.58 -10.92
CA TRP A 50 11.86 19.80 -10.34
C TRP A 50 12.99 20.73 -9.87
N HIS A 51 13.39 20.57 -8.61
CA HIS A 51 14.58 21.14 -8.01
C HIS A 51 14.80 22.66 -8.19
N ARG A 52 13.80 23.49 -7.87
CA ARG A 52 13.89 24.97 -7.82
C ARG A 52 14.58 25.67 -9.02
N TYR A 53 14.69 25.01 -10.17
CA TYR A 53 15.08 25.65 -11.43
C TYR A 53 13.91 26.48 -11.93
N TRP A 54 13.68 27.61 -11.26
CA TRP A 54 12.71 28.60 -11.68
C TRP A 54 13.48 29.72 -12.37
N TYR A 55 13.32 29.78 -13.69
CA TYR A 55 13.76 30.97 -14.42
C TYR A 55 12.75 32.08 -14.12
N GLY A 56 13.22 33.13 -13.44
CA GLY A 56 12.40 34.31 -13.17
C GLY A 56 11.93 34.95 -14.47
N HIS A 57 10.72 35.49 -14.48
CA HIS A 57 10.19 36.16 -15.67
C HIS A 57 10.99 37.46 -15.89
N PRO A 58 11.34 37.79 -17.14
CA PRO A 58 12.06 39.02 -17.44
C PRO A 58 11.22 40.24 -17.00
N LYS A 59 11.87 41.23 -16.38
CA LYS A 59 11.23 42.49 -15.93
C LYS A 59 10.88 43.43 -17.09
N THR A 60 11.48 43.19 -18.25
CA THR A 60 11.31 43.94 -19.49
C THR A 60 10.68 43.02 -20.53
N PHE A 61 9.94 43.59 -21.50
CA PHE A 61 9.29 42.84 -22.59
C PHE A 61 10.34 42.31 -23.59
N ASP A 62 11.12 41.32 -23.16
CA ASP A 62 12.08 40.58 -23.98
C ASP A 62 11.49 39.20 -24.30
N ILE A 63 11.06 39.04 -25.56
CA ILE A 63 10.40 37.83 -26.06
C ILE A 63 11.38 36.64 -26.02
N ALA A 64 12.68 36.86 -26.25
CA ALA A 64 13.68 35.79 -26.23
C ALA A 64 13.90 35.29 -24.80
N ALA A 65 14.05 36.20 -23.84
CA ALA A 65 14.17 35.86 -22.42
C ALA A 65 12.90 35.18 -21.88
N LEU A 66 11.72 35.62 -22.33
CA LEU A 66 10.44 35.00 -21.98
C LEU A 66 10.40 33.54 -22.48
N PHE A 67 10.75 33.30 -23.74
CA PHE A 67 10.74 31.97 -24.33
C PHE A 67 11.70 31.01 -23.62
N GLN A 68 12.91 31.46 -23.29
CA GLN A 68 13.88 30.67 -22.53
C GLN A 68 13.34 30.29 -21.13
N SER A 69 12.72 31.24 -20.43
CA SER A 69 12.16 30.97 -19.09
C SER A 69 11.01 29.96 -19.11
N ILE A 70 10.11 30.07 -20.10
CA ILE A 70 8.97 29.15 -20.26
C ILE A 70 9.48 27.75 -20.60
N PHE A 71 10.40 27.63 -21.56
CA PHE A 71 10.93 26.34 -21.99
C PHE A 71 11.72 25.66 -20.88
N GLY A 72 12.55 26.41 -20.13
CA GLY A 72 13.27 25.88 -18.97
C GLY A 72 12.34 25.38 -17.85
N ASN A 73 11.30 26.14 -17.54
CA ASN A 73 10.29 25.72 -16.54
C ASN A 73 9.49 24.49 -17.02
N LEU A 74 9.17 24.40 -18.31
CA LEU A 74 8.48 23.25 -18.89
C LEU A 74 9.34 21.98 -18.83
N MET A 75 10.62 22.09 -19.19
CA MET A 75 11.57 20.97 -19.12
C MET A 75 11.78 20.49 -17.68
N SER A 76 11.94 21.41 -16.72
CA SER A 76 12.03 21.08 -15.30
C SER A 76 10.80 20.30 -14.81
N ARG A 77 9.59 20.74 -15.17
CA ARG A 77 8.34 20.02 -14.85
C ARG A 77 8.29 18.66 -15.54
N GLY A 78 8.71 18.57 -16.81
CA GLY A 78 8.78 17.32 -17.57
C GLY A 78 9.62 16.26 -16.88
N ILE A 79 10.86 16.60 -16.51
CA ILE A 79 11.78 15.69 -15.80
C ILE A 79 11.16 15.24 -14.47
N GLY A 80 10.59 16.20 -13.71
CA GLY A 80 9.93 15.89 -12.45
C GLY A 80 8.73 14.96 -12.60
N MET A 81 7.91 15.13 -13.63
CA MET A 81 6.78 14.25 -13.94
C MET A 81 7.23 12.83 -14.26
N VAL A 82 8.29 12.67 -15.07
CA VAL A 82 8.83 11.34 -15.43
C VAL A 82 9.30 10.58 -14.19
N LEU A 83 10.14 11.22 -13.36
CA LEU A 83 10.65 10.60 -12.13
C LEU A 83 9.51 10.27 -11.14
N ARG A 84 8.57 11.21 -10.94
CA ARG A 84 7.42 10.97 -10.05
C ARG A 84 6.53 9.84 -10.56
N THR A 85 6.29 9.75 -11.86
CA THR A 85 5.52 8.65 -12.47
C THR A 85 6.17 7.31 -12.19
N PHE A 86 7.49 7.21 -12.34
CA PHE A 86 8.25 6.00 -12.05
C PHE A 86 8.12 5.57 -10.58
N PHE A 87 8.32 6.48 -9.63
CA PHE A 87 8.19 6.17 -8.21
C PHE A 87 6.75 5.87 -7.78
N ILE A 88 5.75 6.57 -8.33
CA ILE A 88 4.34 6.25 -8.11
C ILE A 88 4.05 4.84 -8.62
N ALA A 89 4.48 4.49 -9.83
CA ALA A 89 4.27 3.17 -10.41
C ALA A 89 4.91 2.07 -9.56
N LEU A 90 6.16 2.25 -9.12
CA LEU A 90 6.82 1.30 -8.22
C LEU A 90 6.07 1.15 -6.89
N GLY A 91 5.63 2.26 -6.29
CA GLY A 91 4.86 2.23 -5.04
C GLY A 91 3.52 1.50 -5.19
N LEU A 92 2.83 1.70 -6.32
CA LEU A 92 1.57 1.01 -6.61
C LEU A 92 1.77 -0.49 -6.87
N ILE A 93 2.83 -0.88 -7.56
CA ILE A 93 3.19 -2.30 -7.77
C ILE A 93 3.47 -2.96 -6.41
N PHE A 94 4.24 -2.29 -5.56
CA PHE A 94 4.53 -2.77 -4.21
C PHE A 94 3.25 -2.93 -3.38
N GLU A 95 2.35 -1.95 -3.42
CA GLU A 95 1.05 -2.05 -2.73
C GLU A 95 0.18 -3.19 -3.25
N LEU A 96 0.19 -3.43 -4.56
CA LEU A 96 -0.53 -4.56 -5.13
C LEU A 96 -0.06 -5.89 -4.53
N PHE A 97 1.25 -6.07 -4.34
CA PHE A 97 1.79 -7.25 -3.67
C PHE A 97 1.34 -7.35 -2.21
N ILE A 98 1.36 -6.25 -1.45
CA ILE A 98 0.90 -6.23 -0.05
C ILE A 98 -0.59 -6.59 0.04
N ILE A 99 -1.42 -6.05 -0.86
CA ILE A 99 -2.85 -6.35 -0.92
C ILE A 99 -3.08 -7.84 -1.17
N ILE A 100 -2.39 -8.42 -2.15
CA ILE A 100 -2.52 -9.84 -2.48
C ILE A 100 -2.06 -10.72 -1.30
N ILE A 101 -0.89 -10.44 -0.74
CA ILE A 101 -0.33 -11.22 0.38
C ILE A 101 -1.25 -11.11 1.59
N GLY A 102 -1.66 -9.90 1.99
CA GLY A 102 -2.54 -9.71 3.14
C GLY A 102 -3.90 -10.37 2.97
N PHE A 103 -4.47 -10.34 1.76
CA PHE A 103 -5.71 -11.07 1.45
C PHE A 103 -5.53 -12.59 1.57
N VAL A 104 -4.44 -13.15 1.03
CA VAL A 104 -4.13 -14.58 1.16
C VAL A 104 -3.94 -14.98 2.63
N PHE A 105 -3.22 -14.18 3.42
CA PHE A 105 -3.03 -14.45 4.85
C PHE A 105 -4.34 -14.38 5.64
N LEU A 106 -5.19 -13.39 5.36
CA LEU A 106 -6.48 -13.23 6.04
C LEU A 106 -7.43 -14.38 5.70
N THR A 107 -7.50 -14.78 4.43
CA THR A 107 -8.32 -15.92 3.99
C THR A 107 -7.79 -17.23 4.56
N ALA A 108 -6.47 -17.46 4.53
CA ALA A 108 -5.85 -18.62 5.15
C ALA A 108 -6.15 -18.70 6.65
N TRP A 109 -6.08 -17.57 7.37
CA TRP A 109 -6.40 -17.52 8.81
C TRP A 109 -7.84 -17.93 9.10
N ILE A 110 -8.81 -17.41 8.33
CA ILE A 110 -10.24 -17.72 8.51
C ILE A 110 -10.53 -19.18 8.14
N LEU A 111 -9.89 -19.71 7.09
CA LEU A 111 -10.08 -21.08 6.62
C LEU A 111 -9.34 -22.12 7.47
N MET A 112 -8.28 -21.73 8.18
CA MET A 112 -7.45 -22.60 9.01
C MET A 112 -8.25 -23.53 9.94
N PRO A 113 -9.21 -23.05 10.77
CA PRO A 113 -9.99 -23.93 11.62
C PRO A 113 -10.78 -25.00 10.84
N PHE A 114 -11.38 -24.61 9.71
CA PHE A 114 -12.14 -25.55 8.86
C PHE A 114 -11.22 -26.57 8.19
N ALA A 115 -10.05 -26.12 7.72
CA ALA A 115 -9.04 -27.00 7.17
C ALA A 115 -8.54 -28.02 8.20
N SER A 116 -8.34 -27.62 9.46
CA SER A 116 -7.97 -28.54 10.54
C SER A 116 -9.02 -29.63 10.77
N PHE A 117 -10.31 -29.28 10.81
CA PHE A 117 -11.39 -30.26 10.94
C PHE A 117 -11.45 -31.22 9.73
N TYR A 118 -11.28 -30.69 8.52
CA TYR A 118 -11.29 -31.50 7.30
C TYR A 118 -10.11 -32.47 7.23
N LEU A 119 -8.90 -32.02 7.57
CA LEU A 119 -7.71 -32.87 7.62
C LEU A 119 -7.84 -33.96 8.69
N PHE A 120 -8.40 -33.62 9.85
CA PHE A 120 -8.69 -34.60 10.89
C PHE A 120 -9.67 -35.68 10.41
N TYR A 121 -10.76 -35.28 9.73
CA TYR A 121 -11.71 -36.22 9.13
C TYR A 121 -11.05 -37.15 8.10
N LEU A 122 -10.21 -36.61 7.21
CA LEU A 122 -9.47 -37.41 6.24
C LEU A 122 -8.51 -38.41 6.91
N GLY A 123 -7.82 -37.99 7.97
CA GLY A 123 -6.93 -38.85 8.76
C GLY A 123 -7.67 -40.02 9.39
N MET A 124 -8.85 -39.77 9.98
CA MET A 124 -9.70 -40.85 10.50
C MET A 124 -10.15 -41.80 9.39
N LYS A 125 -10.60 -41.27 8.25
CA LYS A 125 -11.04 -42.09 7.12
C LYS A 125 -9.93 -43.00 6.58
N LEU A 126 -8.69 -42.51 6.52
CA LEU A 126 -7.52 -43.28 6.09
C LEU A 126 -7.16 -44.39 7.08
N PHE A 127 -7.36 -44.17 8.38
CA PHE A 127 -7.05 -45.17 9.41
C PHE A 127 -8.03 -46.35 9.42
N PHE A 128 -9.29 -46.11 9.05
CA PHE A 128 -10.35 -47.13 9.07
C PHE A 128 -10.55 -47.86 7.72
N TYR A 129 -9.77 -47.53 6.69
CA TYR A 129 -9.79 -48.18 5.38
C TYR A 129 -8.49 -48.99 5.19
#